data_AF-A0A2N2QY68-F1
#
_entry.id   AF-A0A2N2QY68-F1
#
_cell.length_a   1.000
_cell.length_b   1.000
_cell.length_c   1.000
_cell.angle_alpha   90.00
_cell.angle_beta   90.00
_cell.angle_gamma   90.00
#
_symmetry.space_group_name_H-M   'P 1'
#
loop_
_entity.id
_entity.type
_entity.pdbx_description
1 polymer ?
#
loop_
_entity_poly.entity_id
_entity_poly.type
_entity_poly.pdbx_seq_one_letter_code
_entity_poly.pdbx_strand_id
1 'polypeptide(L)'
;MELVANEELFRAGTTIRAAHLLLRGSIKRSSAVTGQAPTIIELIESPQLLGPGELFAGTRHTSTATAISPCLLLAIDSQRLRQVVRQDSELSWRLLGDLARRQCALEDDASGHRTGLTGTQRTLDYLLELAGDPGGLAGETTVLLKAAKKTIAAHMGMTPESFSRSLRELSDNGVIVVDGRHVHIQRAALLDTATGDSTRRLSFSRKPRGERASPARSLAPGALINACGRLRMLSQRMAIAWGLLASDIAPSQARVRLRQLEGEFERILARLSAADLPPALSGHLQGVADLWPAYRATVIEAVADPADAPQLLAMSEDILAATDRLTGQAEQAARTPAGRTVNIAGRNRMLSQRIGKFFLFAHWSGGDAAIRPHIEACAQEFEDNLEQLRQSGRKQPELAAQLQEVASQWQKFHHALAPNLSRPGRAAHVRTVMAEGDRLLRHVDTTVKLYERLVK
;
A
#
# COMPACT_ATOMS: atom_id res chain seq x y z
N MET A 1 28.78 -3.49 -20.18
CA MET A 1 29.52 -3.24 -18.93
C MET A 1 28.62 -3.64 -17.78
N GLU A 2 29.13 -4.42 -16.84
CA GLU A 2 28.41 -4.84 -15.66
C GLU A 2 29.03 -4.17 -14.44
N LEU A 3 28.18 -3.70 -13.51
CA LEU A 3 28.60 -3.13 -12.23
C LEU A 3 27.96 -3.93 -11.10
N VAL A 4 28.71 -4.20 -10.04
CA VAL A 4 28.16 -4.79 -8.82
C VAL A 4 27.52 -3.70 -7.93
N ALA A 5 26.69 -4.12 -6.97
CA ALA A 5 26.07 -3.18 -6.04
C ALA A 5 27.13 -2.41 -5.23
N ASN A 6 26.92 -1.10 -5.05
CA ASN A 6 27.82 -0.13 -4.41
C ASN A 6 29.10 0.22 -5.18
N GLU A 7 29.26 -0.25 -6.41
CA GLU A 7 30.39 0.13 -7.25
C GLU A 7 30.20 1.54 -7.85
N GLU A 8 31.27 2.34 -7.87
CA GLU A 8 31.26 3.67 -8.48
C GLU A 8 31.46 3.57 -9.99
N LEU A 9 30.51 4.10 -10.76
CA LEU A 9 30.61 4.19 -12.21
C LEU A 9 31.57 5.31 -12.64
N PHE A 10 31.40 6.49 -12.05
CA PHE A 10 32.28 7.64 -12.24
C PHE A 10 32.20 8.56 -11.02
N ARG A 11 33.25 9.36 -10.82
CA ARG A 11 33.37 10.27 -9.68
C ARG A 11 33.38 11.73 -10.14
N ALA A 12 32.82 12.62 -9.32
CA ALA A 12 32.92 14.06 -9.55
C ALA A 12 34.39 14.49 -9.74
N GLY A 13 34.65 15.36 -10.72
CA GLY A 13 35.96 15.83 -11.14
C GLY A 13 36.66 14.97 -12.19
N THR A 14 36.22 13.74 -12.45
CA THR A 14 36.84 12.86 -13.48
C THR A 14 36.43 13.25 -14.90
N THR A 15 37.29 13.02 -15.89
CA THR A 15 37.02 13.34 -17.30
C THR A 15 35.96 12.42 -17.90
N ILE A 16 35.01 12.97 -18.66
CA ILE A 16 33.93 12.22 -19.32
C ILE A 16 34.46 11.51 -20.57
N ARG A 17 34.76 10.21 -20.43
CA ARG A 17 35.25 9.37 -21.55
C ARG A 17 34.12 8.63 -22.27
N ALA A 18 33.06 8.29 -21.56
CA ALA A 18 31.94 7.53 -22.10
C ALA A 18 30.61 8.09 -21.60
N ALA A 19 29.63 8.03 -22.48
CA ALA A 19 28.23 8.15 -22.16
C ALA A 19 27.72 6.78 -21.67
N HIS A 20 26.95 6.78 -20.59
CA HIS A 20 26.45 5.54 -20.00
C HIS A 20 24.93 5.50 -20.10
N LEU A 21 24.40 4.44 -20.70
CA LEU A 21 22.98 4.15 -20.76
C LEU A 21 22.68 2.98 -19.82
N LEU A 22 21.81 3.19 -18.83
CA LEU A 22 21.34 2.09 -17.99
C LEU A 22 20.41 1.20 -18.81
N LEU A 23 20.64 -0.11 -18.79
CA LEU A 23 19.74 -1.09 -19.41
C LEU A 23 18.94 -1.84 -18.35
N ARG A 24 19.61 -2.24 -17.25
CA ARG A 24 19.00 -2.90 -16.09
C ARG A 24 19.74 -2.51 -14.82
N GLY A 25 19.03 -2.50 -13.70
CA GLY A 25 19.58 -2.16 -12.37
C GLY A 25 19.09 -0.81 -11.88
N SER A 26 19.80 -0.25 -10.91
CA SER A 26 19.49 1.04 -10.28
C SER A 26 20.78 1.79 -9.97
N ILE A 27 20.87 3.05 -10.37
CA ILE A 27 22.03 3.92 -10.12
C ILE A 27 21.57 5.19 -9.43
N LYS A 28 22.31 5.63 -8.41
CA LYS A 28 22.15 6.99 -7.85
C LYS A 28 23.24 7.90 -8.40
N ARG A 29 22.88 9.13 -8.72
CA ARG A 29 23.83 10.24 -8.88
C ARG A 29 23.74 11.15 -7.68
N SER A 30 24.88 11.46 -7.10
CA SER A 30 25.00 12.35 -5.95
C SER A 30 25.96 13.49 -6.26
N SER A 31 25.60 14.69 -5.84
CA SER A 31 26.49 15.85 -5.84
C SER A 31 26.99 16.09 -4.42
N ALA A 32 28.30 16.29 -4.29
CA ALA A 32 28.93 16.68 -3.03
C ALA A 32 29.19 18.19 -3.10
N VAL A 33 28.54 18.94 -2.20
CA VAL A 33 28.82 20.37 -1.99
C VAL A 33 29.76 20.48 -0.79
N THR A 34 30.80 21.30 -0.90
CA THR A 34 31.82 21.48 0.15
C THR A 34 31.16 21.80 1.50
N GLY A 35 31.40 20.97 2.51
CA GLY A 35 30.85 21.15 3.87
C GLY A 35 29.44 20.58 4.10
N GLN A 36 28.82 19.95 3.11
CA GLN A 36 27.51 19.29 3.25
C GLN A 36 27.56 17.81 2.88
N ALA A 37 26.64 17.02 3.45
CA ALA A 37 26.46 15.64 3.07
C ALA A 37 26.08 15.54 1.57
N PRO A 38 26.56 14.52 0.85
CA PRO A 38 26.25 14.35 -0.57
C PRO A 38 24.74 14.23 -0.77
N THR A 39 24.20 15.11 -1.61
CA THR A 39 22.77 15.15 -1.94
C THR A 39 22.54 14.28 -3.17
N ILE A 40 21.54 13.40 -3.11
CA ILE A 40 21.14 12.59 -4.26
C ILE A 40 20.38 13.49 -5.23
N ILE A 41 21.00 13.77 -6.37
CA ILE A 41 20.43 14.63 -7.42
C ILE A 41 19.58 13.85 -8.41
N GLU A 42 19.82 12.55 -8.58
CA GLU A 42 19.05 11.71 -9.49
C GLU A 42 19.06 10.25 -9.01
N LEU A 43 17.90 9.60 -9.06
CA LEU A 43 17.73 8.17 -8.86
C LEU A 43 17.24 7.55 -10.16
N ILE A 44 18.02 6.61 -10.72
CA ILE A 44 17.81 6.10 -12.07
C ILE A 44 17.47 4.62 -11.95
N GLU A 45 16.22 4.28 -12.27
CA GLU A 45 15.66 2.93 -12.10
C GLU A 45 15.09 2.33 -13.41
N SER A 46 15.08 3.12 -14.49
CA SER A 46 14.56 2.74 -15.81
C SER A 46 15.61 2.98 -16.90
N PRO A 47 15.49 2.36 -18.09
CA PRO A 47 16.48 2.52 -19.14
C PRO A 47 16.57 3.96 -19.64
N GLN A 48 17.67 4.64 -19.33
CA GLN A 48 17.89 6.03 -19.73
C GLN A 48 19.38 6.39 -19.73
N LEU A 49 19.70 7.50 -20.41
CA LEU A 49 21.06 8.05 -20.50
C LEU A 49 21.41 8.77 -19.18
N LEU A 50 22.58 8.46 -18.62
CA LEU A 50 23.04 9.06 -17.37
C LEU A 50 23.64 10.44 -17.62
N GLY A 51 23.10 11.45 -16.93
CA GLY A 51 23.65 12.81 -16.94
C GLY A 51 23.86 13.41 -18.32
N PRO A 52 22.85 13.42 -19.22
CA PRO A 52 23.01 14.00 -20.56
C PRO A 52 23.47 15.47 -20.50
N GLY A 53 23.00 16.23 -19.50
CA GLY A 53 23.46 17.61 -19.29
C GLY A 53 24.98 17.72 -19.09
N GLU A 54 25.56 16.90 -18.20
CA GLU A 54 27.02 16.88 -17.99
C GLU A 54 27.76 16.39 -19.24
N LEU A 55 27.21 15.35 -19.88
CA LEU A 55 27.78 14.71 -21.06
C LEU A 55 27.89 15.66 -22.26
N PHE A 56 26.94 16.57 -22.47
CA PHE A 56 26.94 17.49 -23.60
C PHE A 56 27.45 18.89 -23.27
N ALA A 57 27.35 19.35 -22.00
CA ALA A 57 27.79 20.68 -21.59
C ALA A 57 29.24 20.74 -21.07
N GLY A 58 29.80 19.64 -20.55
CA GLY A 58 31.08 19.64 -19.85
C GLY A 58 32.14 18.71 -20.43
N THR A 59 33.33 18.71 -19.84
CA THR A 59 34.39 17.72 -20.09
C THR A 59 34.69 16.84 -18.87
N ARG A 60 34.12 17.19 -17.71
CA ARG A 60 34.28 16.50 -16.44
C ARG A 60 32.93 16.25 -15.78
N HIS A 61 32.83 15.13 -15.07
CA HIS A 61 31.67 14.81 -14.25
C HIS A 61 31.55 15.79 -13.10
N THR A 62 30.36 16.36 -12.89
CA THR A 62 30.06 17.21 -11.74
C THR A 62 29.44 16.43 -10.58
N SER A 63 28.98 15.21 -10.86
CA SER A 63 28.38 14.30 -9.89
C SER A 63 29.13 12.96 -9.83
N THR A 64 28.95 12.24 -8.73
CA THR A 64 29.39 10.86 -8.59
C THR A 64 28.21 9.93 -8.85
N ALA A 65 28.39 8.93 -9.71
CA ALA A 65 27.41 7.90 -9.97
C ALA A 65 27.81 6.58 -9.30
N THR A 66 26.90 5.98 -8.53
CA THR A 66 27.13 4.72 -7.82
C THR A 66 25.98 3.76 -8.06
N ALA A 67 26.30 2.50 -8.36
CA ALA A 67 25.33 1.42 -8.48
C ALA A 67 24.68 1.13 -7.12
N ILE A 68 23.35 1.03 -7.10
CA ILE A 68 22.57 0.64 -5.91
C ILE A 68 22.33 -0.87 -5.91
N SER A 69 22.16 -1.44 -7.10
CA SER A 69 21.96 -2.87 -7.36
C SER A 69 22.90 -3.30 -8.49
N PRO A 70 23.05 -4.62 -8.77
CA PRO A 70 23.78 -5.06 -9.95
C PRO A 70 23.20 -4.41 -11.22
N CYS A 71 24.05 -3.73 -11.99
CA CYS A 71 23.64 -2.95 -13.14
C CYS A 71 24.25 -3.47 -14.43
N LEU A 72 23.46 -3.47 -15.50
CA LEU A 72 23.92 -3.66 -16.87
C LEU A 72 23.84 -2.30 -17.58
N LEU A 73 24.99 -1.85 -18.09
CA LEU A 73 25.13 -0.58 -18.79
C LEU A 73 25.73 -0.77 -20.18
N LEU A 74 25.26 0.07 -21.10
CA LEU A 74 25.91 0.33 -22.36
C LEU A 74 26.83 1.56 -22.19
N ALA A 75 28.12 1.37 -22.44
CA ALA A 75 29.09 2.46 -22.48
C ALA A 75 29.35 2.83 -23.94
N ILE A 76 29.11 4.09 -24.29
CA ILE A 76 29.28 4.64 -25.64
C ILE A 76 30.39 5.67 -25.55
N ASP A 77 31.40 5.61 -26.43
CA ASP A 77 32.46 6.61 -26.46
C ASP A 77 31.86 8.03 -26.59
N SER A 78 32.26 8.92 -25.68
CA SER A 78 31.63 10.25 -25.57
C SER A 78 31.95 11.13 -26.77
N GLN A 79 33.15 11.00 -27.36
CA GLN A 79 33.55 11.76 -28.53
C GLN A 79 32.78 11.30 -29.77
N ARG A 80 32.66 9.99 -29.96
CA ARG A 80 31.92 9.41 -31.08
C ARG A 80 30.44 9.72 -30.98
N LEU A 81 29.84 9.63 -29.80
CA LEU A 81 28.44 10.02 -29.59
C LEU A 81 28.22 11.49 -29.95
N ARG A 82 29.09 12.41 -29.48
CA ARG A 82 29.00 13.83 -29.84
C ARG A 82 29.12 14.07 -31.34
N GLN A 83 29.97 13.32 -32.05
CA GLN A 83 30.07 13.40 -33.51
C GLN A 83 28.79 12.94 -34.21
N VAL A 84 28.23 11.80 -33.79
CA VAL A 84 27.00 11.25 -34.38
C VAL A 84 25.82 12.19 -34.14
N VAL A 85 25.67 12.73 -32.92
CA VAL A 85 24.62 13.70 -32.59
C VAL A 85 24.70 14.92 -33.52
N ARG A 86 25.90 15.42 -33.85
CA ARG A 86 26.05 16.55 -34.79
C ARG A 86 25.65 16.24 -36.23
N GLN A 87 25.68 14.97 -36.63
CA GLN A 87 25.40 14.55 -38.00
C GLN A 87 23.96 14.07 -38.18
N ASP A 88 23.36 13.50 -37.13
CA ASP A 88 22.01 12.93 -37.13
C ASP A 88 21.02 13.90 -36.46
N SER A 89 20.17 14.52 -37.28
CA SER A 89 19.15 15.46 -36.83
C SER A 89 18.04 14.80 -36.00
N GLU A 90 17.71 13.54 -36.28
CA GLU A 90 16.68 12.81 -35.54
C GLU A 90 17.18 12.47 -34.13
N LEU A 91 18.41 11.96 -34.01
CA LEU A 91 19.04 11.70 -32.72
C LEU A 91 19.20 13.00 -31.91
N SER A 92 19.65 14.08 -32.56
CA SER A 92 19.72 15.41 -31.96
C SER A 92 18.37 15.85 -31.39
N TRP A 93 17.30 15.73 -32.17
CA TRP A 93 15.97 16.12 -31.73
C TRP A 93 15.46 15.28 -30.56
N ARG A 94 15.70 13.96 -30.57
CA ARG A 94 15.33 13.06 -29.46
C ARG A 94 16.06 13.43 -28.17
N LEU A 95 17.35 13.74 -28.23
CA LEU A 95 18.16 14.17 -27.09
C LEU A 95 17.74 15.56 -26.58
N LEU A 96 17.47 16.50 -27.48
CA LEU A 96 16.92 17.82 -27.13
C LEU A 96 15.57 17.68 -26.43
N GLY A 97 14.67 16.84 -26.94
CA GLY A 97 13.40 16.56 -26.30
C GLY A 97 13.57 15.93 -24.91
N ASP A 98 14.55 15.04 -24.71
CA ASP A 98 14.83 14.47 -23.39
C ASP A 98 15.37 15.50 -22.40
N LEU A 99 16.33 16.32 -22.83
CA LEU A 99 16.88 17.41 -22.03
C LEU A 99 15.80 18.45 -21.69
N ALA A 100 14.96 18.84 -22.66
CA ALA A 100 13.87 19.80 -22.45
C ALA A 100 12.85 19.28 -21.44
N ARG A 101 12.40 18.03 -21.54
CA ARG A 101 11.50 17.41 -20.54
C ARG A 101 12.10 17.42 -19.15
N ARG A 102 13.38 17.04 -19.02
CA ARG A 102 14.10 17.06 -17.75
C ARG A 102 14.25 18.47 -17.19
N GLN A 103 14.54 19.44 -18.04
CA GLN A 103 14.64 20.84 -17.66
C GLN A 103 13.30 21.38 -17.16
N CYS A 104 12.20 21.16 -17.89
CA CYS A 104 10.87 21.53 -17.44
C CYS A 104 10.54 20.88 -16.09
N ALA A 105 10.83 19.58 -15.90
CA ALA A 105 10.62 18.91 -14.63
C ALA A 105 11.45 19.52 -13.48
N LEU A 106 12.71 19.89 -13.75
CA LEU A 106 13.58 20.57 -12.77
C LEU A 106 13.12 22.02 -12.48
N GLU A 107 12.62 22.73 -13.48
CA GLU A 107 12.06 24.08 -13.34
C GLU A 107 10.75 24.03 -12.55
N ASP A 108 9.88 23.04 -12.80
CA ASP A 108 8.67 22.79 -12.02
C ASP A 108 9.02 22.50 -10.55
N ASP A 109 10.07 21.71 -10.32
CA ASP A 109 10.62 21.42 -9.00
C ASP A 109 11.15 22.67 -8.29
N ALA A 110 11.91 23.52 -9.00
CA ALA A 110 12.58 24.70 -8.47
C ALA A 110 11.66 25.91 -8.29
N SER A 111 10.65 26.08 -9.16
CA SER A 111 9.71 27.22 -9.18
C SER A 111 8.72 27.22 -7.99
N GLY A 112 8.87 26.29 -7.06
CA GLY A 112 8.12 26.29 -5.82
C GLY A 112 6.75 25.63 -5.88
N HIS A 113 6.39 24.98 -6.98
CA HIS A 113 5.29 24.01 -6.95
C HIS A 113 5.57 22.97 -5.86
N ARG A 114 6.81 22.49 -5.68
CA ARG A 114 7.19 21.57 -4.57
C ARG A 114 7.42 22.21 -3.21
N THR A 115 7.76 23.50 -3.10
CA THR A 115 8.00 24.15 -1.79
C THR A 115 6.70 24.42 -1.00
N GLY A 116 5.55 24.43 -1.69
CA GLY A 116 4.21 24.39 -1.08
C GLY A 116 3.66 22.98 -0.80
N LEU A 117 4.26 21.93 -1.38
CA LEU A 117 3.77 20.55 -1.26
C LEU A 117 4.21 19.89 0.05
N THR A 118 3.33 19.06 0.60
CA THR A 118 3.65 18.21 1.74
C THR A 118 4.63 17.10 1.33
N GLY A 119 5.34 16.50 2.30
CA GLY A 119 6.12 15.27 2.05
C GLY A 119 5.28 14.14 1.44
N THR A 120 4.00 14.14 1.76
CA THR A 120 2.98 13.19 1.30
C THR A 120 2.68 13.35 -0.19
N GLN A 121 2.49 14.57 -0.69
CA GLN A 121 2.31 14.79 -2.12
C GLN A 121 3.56 14.39 -2.92
N ARG A 122 4.76 14.80 -2.47
CA ARG A 122 6.01 14.42 -3.15
C ARG A 122 6.20 12.90 -3.23
N THR A 123 5.77 12.20 -2.18
CA THR A 123 5.78 10.73 -2.16
C THR A 123 4.78 10.14 -3.16
N LEU A 124 3.58 10.71 -3.27
CA LEU A 124 2.58 10.26 -4.24
C LEU A 124 3.06 10.49 -5.68
N ASP A 125 3.61 11.67 -5.98
CA ASP A 125 4.11 12.01 -7.31
C ASP A 125 5.22 11.06 -7.75
N TYR A 126 6.17 10.75 -6.86
CA TYR A 126 7.23 9.75 -7.12
C TYR A 126 6.64 8.36 -7.43
N LEU A 127 5.64 7.92 -6.68
CA LEU A 127 5.01 6.62 -6.93
C LEU A 127 4.25 6.58 -8.26
N LEU A 128 3.59 7.68 -8.64
CA LEU A 128 2.90 7.81 -9.93
C LEU A 128 3.88 7.87 -11.09
N GLU A 129 5.01 8.56 -10.93
CA GLU A 129 6.09 8.58 -11.93
C GLU A 129 6.65 7.17 -12.16
N LEU A 130 6.89 6.41 -11.09
CA LEU A 130 7.29 5.00 -11.19
C LEU A 130 6.24 4.10 -11.83
N ALA A 131 4.96 4.41 -11.61
CA ALA A 131 3.84 3.63 -12.14
C ALA A 131 3.64 3.84 -13.66
N GLY A 132 4.08 4.98 -14.19
CA GLY A 132 3.71 5.41 -15.54
C GLY A 132 2.23 5.80 -15.61
N ASP A 133 1.63 5.77 -16.81
CA ASP A 133 0.21 6.04 -16.99
C ASP A 133 -0.63 4.91 -16.36
N PRO A 134 -1.28 5.15 -15.20
CA PRO A 134 -2.11 4.16 -14.56
C PRO A 134 -3.45 4.13 -15.30
N GLY A 135 -3.51 3.42 -16.42
CA GLY A 135 -4.72 3.33 -17.23
C GLY A 135 -5.92 2.82 -16.42
N GLY A 136 -7.15 3.14 -16.83
CA GLY A 136 -8.39 2.67 -16.19
C GLY A 136 -8.79 3.40 -14.89
N LEU A 137 -10.09 3.40 -14.58
CA LEU A 137 -10.66 4.18 -13.46
C LEU A 137 -10.53 3.50 -12.08
N ALA A 138 -10.36 2.17 -12.03
CA ALA A 138 -10.34 1.41 -10.78
C ALA A 138 -9.41 0.21 -10.85
N GLY A 139 -9.09 -0.39 -9.70
CA GLY A 139 -8.11 -1.46 -9.53
C GLY A 139 -6.74 -0.95 -9.12
N GLU A 140 -5.71 -1.81 -9.18
CA GLU A 140 -4.39 -1.48 -8.61
C GLU A 140 -3.26 -1.46 -9.65
N THR A 141 -2.34 -0.51 -9.47
CA THR A 141 -1.04 -0.49 -10.16
C THR A 141 0.05 -0.78 -9.14
N THR A 142 0.85 -1.82 -9.38
CA THR A 142 1.91 -2.22 -8.45
C THR A 142 3.25 -1.67 -8.89
N VAL A 143 3.91 -0.90 -8.02
CA VAL A 143 5.27 -0.41 -8.24
C VAL A 143 6.25 -1.11 -7.29
N LEU A 144 7.43 -1.44 -7.81
CA LEU A 144 8.53 -2.02 -7.02
C LEU A 144 9.53 -0.92 -6.64
N LEU A 145 9.70 -0.69 -5.35
CA LEU A 145 10.77 0.17 -4.83
C LEU A 145 12.11 -0.58 -4.92
N LYS A 146 12.88 -0.33 -5.98
CA LYS A 146 14.17 -1.02 -6.21
C LYS A 146 15.25 -0.49 -5.26
N ALA A 147 15.21 0.81 -4.95
CA ALA A 147 16.06 1.43 -3.93
C ALA A 147 15.54 1.24 -2.50
N ALA A 148 16.44 1.30 -1.52
CA ALA A 148 16.07 1.29 -0.11
C ALA A 148 15.31 2.57 0.27
N LYS A 149 14.36 2.46 1.22
CA LYS A 149 13.54 3.61 1.69
C LYS A 149 14.39 4.82 2.12
N LYS A 150 15.56 4.59 2.71
CA LYS A 150 16.52 5.66 3.09
C LYS A 150 17.03 6.44 1.87
N THR A 151 17.33 5.74 0.78
CA THR A 151 17.82 6.34 -0.47
C THR A 151 16.72 7.14 -1.16
N ILE A 152 15.51 6.58 -1.21
CA ILE A 152 14.34 7.26 -1.79
C ILE A 152 14.01 8.52 -0.98
N ALA A 153 14.02 8.44 0.36
CA ALA A 153 13.79 9.59 1.22
C ALA A 153 14.82 10.71 0.98
N ALA A 154 16.10 10.36 0.89
CA ALA A 154 17.17 11.31 0.58
C ALA A 154 17.01 11.96 -0.80
N HIS A 155 16.58 11.19 -1.82
CA HIS A 155 16.27 11.72 -3.14
C HIS A 155 15.13 12.75 -3.10
N MET A 156 14.09 12.50 -2.30
CA MET A 156 13.00 13.47 -2.11
C MET A 156 13.32 14.58 -1.10
N GLY A 157 14.58 14.73 -0.67
CA GLY A 157 14.98 15.76 0.30
C GLY A 157 14.21 15.67 1.63
N MET A 158 13.94 14.46 2.12
CA MET A 158 13.26 14.23 3.40
C MET A 158 13.95 13.13 4.22
N THR A 159 13.68 13.06 5.52
CA THR A 159 14.24 11.98 6.37
C THR A 159 13.53 10.64 6.11
N PRO A 160 14.17 9.49 6.34
CA PRO A 160 13.53 8.17 6.21
C PRO A 160 12.25 8.01 7.05
N GLU A 161 12.20 8.65 8.22
CA GLU A 161 11.05 8.70 9.11
C GLU A 161 9.94 9.57 8.50
N SER A 162 10.28 10.70 7.87
CA SER A 162 9.32 11.54 7.15
C SER A 162 8.73 10.82 5.93
N PHE A 163 9.54 10.07 5.19
CA PHE A 163 9.05 9.24 4.09
C PHE A 163 8.14 8.11 4.57
N SER A 164 8.53 7.41 5.65
CA SER A 164 7.70 6.35 6.23
C SER A 164 6.37 6.89 6.77
N ARG A 165 6.36 8.11 7.34
CA ARG A 165 5.13 8.81 7.72
C ARG A 165 4.28 9.18 6.52
N SER A 166 4.87 9.67 5.44
CA SER A 166 4.17 10.02 4.19
C SER A 166 3.52 8.78 3.55
N LEU A 167 4.22 7.65 3.49
CA LEU A 167 3.64 6.37 3.05
C LEU A 167 2.48 5.91 3.93
N ARG A 168 2.60 6.08 5.26
CA ARG A 168 1.53 5.76 6.19
C ARG A 168 0.32 6.66 5.97
N GLU A 169 0.51 7.95 5.78
CA GLU A 169 -0.57 8.90 5.51
C GLU A 169 -1.30 8.56 4.20
N LEU A 170 -0.58 8.24 3.12
CA LEU A 170 -1.19 7.78 1.87
C LEU A 170 -1.98 6.47 2.06
N SER A 171 -1.48 5.56 2.90
CA SER A 171 -2.16 4.31 3.24
C SER A 171 -3.41 4.54 4.09
N ASP A 172 -3.36 5.44 5.07
CA ASP A 172 -4.48 5.79 5.94
C ASP A 172 -5.61 6.47 5.14
N ASN A 173 -5.25 7.21 4.09
CA ASN A 173 -6.17 7.79 3.12
C ASN A 173 -6.66 6.79 2.06
N GLY A 174 -6.15 5.55 2.03
CA GLY A 174 -6.56 4.49 1.11
C GLY A 174 -6.00 4.61 -0.31
N VAL A 175 -5.04 5.51 -0.54
CA VAL A 175 -4.45 5.76 -1.87
C VAL A 175 -3.48 4.65 -2.25
N ILE A 176 -2.77 4.10 -1.26
CA ILE A 176 -1.79 3.03 -1.47
C ILE A 176 -1.95 1.91 -0.45
N VAL A 177 -1.45 0.73 -0.80
CA VAL A 177 -1.18 -0.36 0.14
C VAL A 177 0.28 -0.75 0.02
N VAL A 178 1.01 -0.74 1.13
CA VAL A 178 2.44 -1.07 1.16
C VAL A 178 2.63 -2.52 1.58
N ASP A 179 3.22 -3.33 0.70
CA ASP A 179 3.62 -4.71 0.95
C ASP A 179 5.13 -4.89 0.74
N GLY A 180 5.89 -4.70 1.82
CA GLY A 180 7.35 -4.74 1.78
C GLY A 180 7.95 -3.68 0.86
N ARG A 181 8.47 -4.11 -0.31
CA ARG A 181 8.99 -3.24 -1.39
C ARG A 181 7.99 -3.00 -2.51
N HIS A 182 6.87 -3.72 -2.53
CA HIS A 182 5.79 -3.49 -3.46
C HIS A 182 4.84 -2.44 -2.87
N VAL A 183 4.47 -1.46 -3.67
CA VAL A 183 3.46 -0.46 -3.31
C VAL A 183 2.34 -0.56 -4.34
N HIS A 184 1.13 -0.88 -3.87
CA HIS A 184 -0.06 -1.02 -4.70
C HIS A 184 -0.84 0.29 -4.66
N ILE A 185 -0.82 1.03 -5.76
CA ILE A 185 -1.54 2.29 -5.93
C ILE A 185 -2.97 1.96 -6.32
N GLN A 186 -3.94 2.48 -5.56
CA GLN A 186 -5.36 2.20 -5.75
C GLN A 186 -5.97 3.29 -6.63
N ARG A 187 -6.25 2.95 -7.90
CA ARG A 187 -6.62 3.93 -8.95
C ARG A 187 -7.89 4.71 -8.61
N ALA A 188 -8.93 4.01 -8.14
CA ALA A 188 -10.19 4.65 -7.76
C ALA A 188 -10.03 5.65 -6.59
N ALA A 189 -9.01 5.46 -5.74
CA ALA A 189 -8.74 6.32 -4.60
C ALA A 189 -7.82 7.51 -4.93
N LEU A 190 -7.37 7.68 -6.19
CA LEU A 190 -6.58 8.83 -6.65
C LEU A 190 -7.43 10.07 -6.95
N LEU A 191 -8.75 9.91 -7.12
CA LEU A 191 -9.67 10.99 -7.41
C LEU A 191 -10.25 11.57 -6.12
N ASP A 192 -10.44 12.89 -6.10
CA ASP A 192 -11.09 13.59 -5.00
C ASP A 192 -12.61 13.41 -5.08
N THR A 193 -13.07 12.27 -4.56
CA THR A 193 -14.50 11.95 -4.53
C THR A 193 -15.28 12.72 -3.46
N ALA A 194 -14.61 13.49 -2.58
CA ALA A 194 -15.28 14.24 -1.51
C ALA A 194 -15.93 15.54 -2.00
N THR A 195 -15.39 16.13 -3.07
CA THR A 195 -15.90 17.37 -3.67
C THR A 195 -16.95 17.13 -4.76
N GLY A 196 -17.20 15.87 -5.15
CA GLY A 196 -18.15 15.50 -6.21
C GLY A 196 -17.63 15.79 -7.62
N ASP A 197 -16.38 16.24 -7.75
CA ASP A 197 -15.71 16.50 -9.02
C ASP A 197 -14.76 15.34 -9.36
N SER A 198 -15.28 14.37 -10.13
CA SER A 198 -14.56 13.19 -10.61
C SER A 198 -13.35 13.51 -11.50
N THR A 199 -13.12 14.78 -11.83
CA THR A 199 -12.01 15.19 -12.70
C THR A 199 -10.75 15.62 -11.92
N ARG A 200 -10.89 15.90 -10.61
CA ARG A 200 -9.77 16.38 -9.79
C ARG A 200 -9.04 15.23 -9.09
N ARG A 201 -7.71 15.19 -9.26
CA ARG A 201 -6.84 14.30 -8.49
C ARG A 201 -6.75 14.76 -7.04
N LEU A 202 -6.67 13.80 -6.12
CA LEU A 202 -6.35 14.06 -4.73
C LEU A 202 -5.02 14.79 -4.61
N SER A 203 -5.04 15.88 -3.86
CA SER A 203 -3.87 16.70 -3.58
C SER A 203 -3.66 16.82 -2.08
N PHE A 204 -2.44 16.55 -1.63
CA PHE A 204 -1.99 16.72 -0.26
C PHE A 204 -1.27 18.07 -0.12
N SER A 205 -2.02 19.17 -0.26
CA SER A 205 -1.52 20.53 -0.04
C SER A 205 -1.59 20.95 1.43
N ARG A 206 -0.72 21.86 1.88
CA ARG A 206 -0.86 22.49 3.21
C ARG A 206 -2.22 23.20 3.29
N LYS A 207 -3.08 22.79 4.23
CA LYS A 207 -4.30 23.55 4.55
C LYS A 207 -3.93 25.00 4.96
N PRO A 208 -4.70 26.02 4.54
CA PRO A 208 -4.46 27.39 4.97
C PRO A 208 -4.51 27.48 6.49
N ARG A 209 -3.57 28.25 7.07
CA ARG A 209 -3.51 28.58 8.51
C ARG A 209 -4.78 29.39 8.87
N GLY A 210 -5.87 28.72 9.17
CA GLY A 210 -7.17 29.35 9.44
C GLY A 210 -8.30 28.38 9.79
N GLU A 211 -8.30 27.17 9.23
CA GLU A 211 -9.19 26.10 9.70
C GLU A 211 -8.60 25.49 10.98
N ARG A 212 -9.03 25.99 12.14
CA ARG A 212 -8.82 25.31 13.42
C ARG A 212 -9.33 23.88 13.25
N ALA A 213 -8.42 22.91 13.35
CA ALA A 213 -8.79 21.52 13.53
C ALA A 213 -9.80 21.44 14.68
N SER A 214 -10.97 20.86 14.42
CA SER A 214 -11.87 20.37 15.46
C SER A 214 -11.04 19.59 16.48
N PRO A 215 -11.35 19.67 17.79
CA PRO A 215 -10.52 19.07 18.83
C PRO A 215 -10.22 17.62 18.44
N ALA A 216 -8.94 17.25 18.45
CA ALA A 216 -8.38 15.99 17.94
C ALA A 216 -8.95 14.69 18.58
N ARG A 217 -10.02 14.80 19.38
CA ARG A 217 -10.71 13.73 20.11
C ARG A 217 -12.00 13.24 19.44
N SER A 218 -12.59 13.97 18.49
CA SER A 218 -13.82 13.54 17.80
C SER A 218 -13.52 12.99 16.40
N LEU A 219 -13.98 11.77 16.14
CA LEU A 219 -13.85 11.09 14.84
C LEU A 219 -15.09 11.38 13.99
N ALA A 220 -14.90 11.69 12.71
CA ALA A 220 -16.02 11.74 11.76
C ALA A 220 -16.77 10.40 11.74
N PRO A 221 -18.11 10.37 11.56
CA PRO A 221 -18.91 9.15 11.72
C PRO A 221 -18.43 7.98 10.85
N GLY A 222 -18.11 8.23 9.57
CA GLY A 222 -17.56 7.20 8.67
C GLY A 222 -16.20 6.67 9.12
N ALA A 223 -15.32 7.56 9.60
CA ALA A 223 -14.00 7.20 10.10
C ALA A 223 -14.09 6.39 11.41
N LEU A 224 -15.06 6.70 12.27
CA LEU A 224 -15.34 5.93 13.49
C LEU A 224 -15.81 4.51 13.14
N ILE A 225 -16.80 4.36 12.25
CA ILE A 225 -17.30 3.05 11.79
C ILE A 225 -16.17 2.23 11.16
N ASN A 226 -15.36 2.82 10.29
CA ASN A 226 -14.24 2.11 9.68
C ASN A 226 -13.18 1.70 10.72
N ALA A 227 -12.86 2.57 11.68
CA ALA A 227 -11.90 2.26 12.75
C ALA A 227 -12.37 1.07 13.59
N CYS A 228 -13.63 1.07 14.06
CA CYS A 228 -14.22 -0.07 14.76
C CYS A 228 -14.20 -1.33 13.88
N GLY A 229 -14.61 -1.18 12.62
CA GLY A 229 -14.65 -2.27 11.66
C GLY A 229 -13.27 -2.83 11.28
N ARG A 230 -12.17 -2.08 11.48
CA ARG A 230 -10.80 -2.58 11.26
C ARG A 230 -10.40 -3.59 12.31
N LEU A 231 -10.85 -3.43 13.56
CA LEU A 231 -10.57 -4.39 14.64
C LEU A 231 -11.11 -5.80 14.30
N ARG A 232 -12.30 -5.88 13.67
CA ARG A 232 -12.86 -7.14 13.15
C ARG A 232 -11.91 -7.82 12.17
N MET A 233 -11.42 -7.07 11.17
CA MET A 233 -10.54 -7.61 10.13
C MET A 233 -9.18 -8.02 10.71
N LEU A 234 -8.60 -7.17 11.56
CA LEU A 234 -7.29 -7.41 12.17
C LEU A 234 -7.29 -8.66 13.06
N SER A 235 -8.36 -8.91 13.83
CA SER A 235 -8.46 -10.13 14.65
C SER A 235 -8.43 -11.40 13.80
N GLN A 236 -9.13 -11.42 12.67
CA GLN A 236 -9.14 -12.56 11.75
C GLN A 236 -7.78 -12.76 11.09
N ARG A 237 -7.11 -11.68 10.68
CA ARG A 237 -5.78 -11.77 10.07
C ARG A 237 -4.71 -12.20 11.05
N MET A 238 -4.84 -11.85 12.32
CA MET A 238 -3.96 -12.35 13.38
C MET A 238 -4.11 -13.88 13.52
N ALA A 239 -5.33 -14.42 13.51
CA ALA A 239 -5.55 -15.86 13.50
C ALA A 239 -4.99 -16.53 12.24
N ILE A 240 -5.13 -15.92 11.06
CA ILE A 240 -4.50 -16.43 9.81
C ILE A 240 -2.97 -16.48 9.97
N ALA A 241 -2.35 -15.39 10.41
CA ALA A 241 -0.90 -15.30 10.56
C ALA A 241 -0.38 -16.34 11.57
N TRP A 242 -1.10 -16.55 12.67
CA TRP A 242 -0.82 -17.63 13.60
C TRP A 242 -0.97 -19.01 12.95
N GLY A 243 -2.03 -19.26 12.18
CA GLY A 243 -2.25 -20.54 11.50
C GLY A 243 -1.17 -20.85 10.46
N LEU A 244 -0.61 -19.81 9.82
CA LEU A 244 0.54 -19.96 8.93
C LEU A 244 1.81 -20.35 9.71
N LEU A 245 2.00 -19.84 10.93
CA LEU A 245 3.09 -20.25 11.82
C LEU A 245 2.94 -21.71 12.27
N ALA A 246 1.76 -22.08 12.75
CA ALA A 246 1.46 -23.45 13.19
C ALA A 246 1.57 -24.47 12.04
N SER A 247 1.35 -24.03 10.78
CA SER A 247 1.52 -24.86 9.59
C SER A 247 2.95 -24.86 9.02
N ASP A 248 3.90 -24.16 9.64
CA ASP A 248 5.26 -23.91 9.12
C ASP A 248 5.30 -23.33 7.68
N ILE A 249 4.32 -22.48 7.34
CA ILE A 249 4.21 -21.85 6.03
C ILE A 249 4.78 -20.43 6.09
N ALA A 250 5.99 -20.26 5.53
CA ALA A 250 6.69 -18.97 5.49
C ALA A 250 6.80 -18.31 6.88
N PRO A 251 7.32 -19.01 7.90
CA PRO A 251 7.21 -18.60 9.30
C PRO A 251 7.84 -17.25 9.60
N SER A 252 8.94 -16.89 8.94
CA SER A 252 9.57 -15.57 9.10
C SER A 252 8.65 -14.43 8.68
N GLN A 253 7.97 -14.56 7.53
CA GLN A 253 7.02 -13.57 7.03
C GLN A 253 5.77 -13.50 7.91
N ALA A 254 5.25 -14.65 8.34
CA ALA A 254 4.10 -14.73 9.22
C ALA A 254 4.36 -14.06 10.58
N ARG A 255 5.54 -14.25 11.21
CA ARG A 255 5.92 -13.54 12.46
C ARG A 255 5.97 -12.03 12.28
N VAL A 256 6.56 -11.55 11.19
CA VAL A 256 6.64 -10.11 10.89
C VAL A 256 5.24 -9.54 10.69
N ARG A 257 4.40 -10.23 9.91
CA ARG A 257 3.02 -9.83 9.67
C ARG A 257 2.23 -9.76 10.97
N LEU A 258 2.40 -10.75 11.83
CA LEU A 258 1.65 -10.86 13.08
C LEU A 258 1.93 -9.68 14.02
N ARG A 259 3.20 -9.31 14.23
CA ARG A 259 3.57 -8.11 15.01
C ARG A 259 3.05 -6.81 14.41
N GLN A 260 3.00 -6.72 13.07
CA GLN A 260 2.43 -5.54 12.40
C GLN A 260 0.93 -5.42 12.66
N LEU A 261 0.20 -6.54 12.59
CA LEU A 261 -1.24 -6.58 12.85
C LEU A 261 -1.57 -6.26 14.30
N GLU A 262 -0.82 -6.80 15.26
CA GLU A 262 -0.91 -6.49 16.69
C GLU A 262 -0.72 -4.99 16.93
N GLY A 263 0.39 -4.41 16.45
CA GLY A 263 0.66 -2.99 16.64
C GLY A 263 -0.31 -2.05 15.92
N GLU A 264 -1.03 -2.52 14.88
CA GLU A 264 -2.15 -1.79 14.28
C GLU A 264 -3.41 -1.89 15.15
N PHE A 265 -3.72 -3.09 15.66
CA PHE A 265 -4.85 -3.32 16.54
C PHE A 265 -4.77 -2.47 17.81
N GLU A 266 -3.63 -2.49 18.50
CA GLU A 266 -3.40 -1.71 19.72
C GLU A 266 -3.49 -0.20 19.47
N ARG A 267 -2.97 0.27 18.33
CA ARG A 267 -3.04 1.69 17.97
C ARG A 267 -4.48 2.14 17.73
N ILE A 268 -5.28 1.32 17.07
CA ILE A 268 -6.71 1.63 16.85
C ILE A 268 -7.46 1.58 18.17
N LEU A 269 -7.21 0.57 19.01
CA LEU A 269 -7.83 0.44 20.33
C LEU A 269 -7.52 1.66 21.19
N ALA A 270 -6.25 2.04 21.31
CA ALA A 270 -5.82 3.22 22.06
C ALA A 270 -6.43 4.52 21.50
N ARG A 271 -6.52 4.66 20.18
CA ARG A 271 -7.15 5.82 19.52
C ARG A 271 -8.64 5.91 19.85
N LEU A 272 -9.36 4.79 19.83
CA LEU A 272 -10.78 4.75 20.17
C LEU A 272 -11.00 5.03 21.66
N SER A 273 -10.16 4.49 22.55
CA SER A 273 -10.28 4.72 24.00
C SER A 273 -9.99 6.17 24.39
N ALA A 274 -9.16 6.88 23.63
CA ALA A 274 -8.87 8.30 23.82
C ALA A 274 -9.89 9.25 23.16
N ALA A 275 -10.80 8.71 22.34
CA ALA A 275 -11.83 9.49 21.65
C ALA A 275 -13.02 9.77 22.56
N ASP A 276 -13.73 10.86 22.27
CA ASP A 276 -14.98 11.19 22.96
C ASP A 276 -16.13 10.36 22.36
N LEU A 277 -16.39 9.19 22.96
CA LEU A 277 -17.35 8.21 22.46
C LEU A 277 -18.66 8.20 23.29
N PRO A 278 -19.82 7.97 22.65
CA PRO A 278 -21.08 7.78 23.38
C PRO A 278 -20.98 6.63 24.39
N PRO A 279 -21.63 6.71 25.57
CA PRO A 279 -21.51 5.70 26.63
C PRO A 279 -21.76 4.25 26.18
N ALA A 280 -22.77 4.04 25.32
CA ALA A 280 -23.07 2.72 24.76
C ALA A 280 -21.90 2.15 23.93
N LEU A 281 -21.23 3.00 23.16
CA LEU A 281 -20.08 2.60 22.35
C LEU A 281 -18.84 2.34 23.23
N SER A 282 -18.63 3.15 24.25
CA SER A 282 -17.55 2.97 25.23
C SER A 282 -17.68 1.63 25.97
N GLY A 283 -18.90 1.21 26.34
CA GLY A 283 -19.14 -0.10 26.96
C GLY A 283 -18.77 -1.27 26.05
N HIS A 284 -19.11 -1.20 24.76
CA HIS A 284 -18.68 -2.21 23.78
C HIS A 284 -17.18 -2.20 23.53
N LEU A 285 -16.54 -1.02 23.55
CA LEU A 285 -15.10 -0.89 23.41
C LEU A 285 -14.37 -1.55 24.59
N GLN A 286 -14.90 -1.37 25.81
CA GLN A 286 -14.38 -2.04 27.00
C GLN A 286 -14.47 -3.56 26.87
N GLY A 287 -15.59 -4.10 26.38
CA GLY A 287 -15.71 -5.55 26.14
C GLY A 287 -14.69 -6.11 25.14
N VAL A 288 -14.27 -5.31 24.15
CA VAL A 288 -13.14 -5.68 23.26
C VAL A 288 -11.81 -5.63 24.03
N ALA A 289 -11.60 -4.59 24.83
CA ALA A 289 -10.40 -4.43 25.64
C ALA A 289 -10.23 -5.53 26.70
N ASP A 290 -11.33 -6.08 27.23
CA ASP A 290 -11.31 -7.17 28.22
C ASP A 290 -10.92 -8.51 27.58
N LEU A 291 -11.36 -8.78 26.35
CA LEU A 291 -11.00 -10.00 25.62
C LEU A 291 -9.59 -9.95 25.02
N TRP A 292 -9.08 -8.74 24.74
CA TRP A 292 -7.83 -8.54 24.01
C TRP A 292 -6.61 -9.18 24.69
N PRO A 293 -6.35 -9.02 26.00
CA PRO A 293 -5.15 -9.59 26.65
C PRO A 293 -5.04 -11.11 26.50
N ALA A 294 -6.14 -11.83 26.71
CA ALA A 294 -6.16 -13.29 26.58
C ALA A 294 -5.90 -13.71 25.12
N TYR A 295 -6.59 -13.08 24.16
CA TYR A 295 -6.37 -13.36 22.74
C TYR A 295 -4.94 -13.04 22.30
N ARG A 296 -4.39 -11.89 22.75
CA ARG A 296 -3.03 -11.47 22.45
C ARG A 296 -2.00 -12.44 23.00
N ALA A 297 -2.16 -12.93 24.23
CA ALA A 297 -1.24 -13.89 24.84
C ALA A 297 -1.15 -15.17 23.99
N THR A 298 -2.28 -15.73 23.57
CA THR A 298 -2.32 -16.95 22.74
C THR A 298 -1.77 -16.73 21.32
N VAL A 299 -2.09 -15.59 20.69
CA VAL A 299 -1.68 -15.34 19.31
C VAL A 299 -0.21 -14.92 19.21
N ILE A 300 0.25 -14.05 20.11
CA ILE A 300 1.53 -13.32 19.97
C ILE A 300 2.64 -13.91 20.84
N GLU A 301 2.32 -14.22 22.09
CA GLU A 301 3.33 -14.53 23.11
C GLU A 301 3.63 -16.03 23.17
N ALA A 302 2.59 -16.86 23.01
CA ALA A 302 2.71 -18.30 22.96
C ALA A 302 3.38 -18.78 21.66
N VAL A 303 4.03 -19.94 21.74
CA VAL A 303 4.49 -20.67 20.55
C VAL A 303 3.24 -21.14 19.80
N ALA A 304 3.21 -20.97 18.48
CA ALA A 304 2.10 -21.41 17.65
C ALA A 304 2.11 -22.94 17.51
N ASP A 305 1.53 -23.64 18.49
CA ASP A 305 1.36 -25.08 18.50
C ASP A 305 0.05 -25.46 17.79
N PRO A 306 0.08 -26.35 16.76
CA PRO A 306 -1.11 -26.92 16.14
C PRO A 306 -2.18 -27.44 17.11
N ALA A 307 -1.80 -27.91 18.30
CA ALA A 307 -2.74 -28.39 19.32
C ALA A 307 -3.67 -27.28 19.85
N ASP A 308 -3.23 -26.02 19.83
CA ASP A 308 -4.00 -24.86 20.32
C ASP A 308 -4.96 -24.32 19.28
N ALA A 309 -4.92 -24.82 18.03
CA ALA A 309 -5.69 -24.28 16.92
C ALA A 309 -7.21 -24.25 17.16
N PRO A 310 -7.86 -25.28 17.75
CA PRO A 310 -9.30 -25.22 18.06
C PRO A 310 -9.64 -24.13 19.09
N GLN A 311 -8.82 -23.98 20.13
CA GLN A 311 -9.01 -22.93 21.13
C GLN A 311 -8.83 -21.55 20.51
N LEU A 312 -7.77 -21.35 19.73
CA LEU A 312 -7.54 -20.07 19.06
C LEU A 312 -8.66 -19.74 18.08
N LEU A 313 -9.18 -20.73 17.35
CA LEU A 313 -10.31 -20.52 16.45
C LEU A 313 -11.52 -19.99 17.22
N ALA A 314 -11.86 -20.58 18.37
CA ALA A 314 -12.94 -20.11 19.23
C ALA A 314 -12.69 -18.67 19.73
N MET A 315 -11.51 -18.40 20.30
CA MET A 315 -11.18 -17.06 20.80
C MET A 315 -11.20 -15.99 19.68
N SER A 316 -10.79 -16.36 18.47
CA SER A 316 -10.84 -15.46 17.31
C SER A 316 -12.27 -15.12 16.86
N GLU A 317 -13.24 -15.99 17.12
CA GLU A 317 -14.67 -15.74 16.89
C GLU A 317 -15.29 -14.93 18.04
N ASP A 318 -14.86 -15.13 19.28
CA ASP A 318 -15.31 -14.33 20.43
C ASP A 318 -14.92 -12.86 20.29
N ILE A 319 -13.65 -12.59 19.97
CA ILE A 319 -13.19 -11.21 19.72
C ILE A 319 -13.82 -10.62 18.45
N LEU A 320 -14.13 -11.45 17.44
CA LEU A 320 -14.89 -11.00 16.27
C LEU A 320 -16.29 -10.55 16.66
N ALA A 321 -17.01 -11.34 17.45
CA ALA A 321 -18.35 -10.99 17.91
C ALA A 321 -18.35 -9.69 18.74
N ALA A 322 -17.36 -9.50 19.61
CA ALA A 322 -17.20 -8.25 20.36
C ALA A 322 -16.95 -7.05 19.45
N THR A 323 -16.03 -7.17 18.49
CA THR A 323 -15.70 -6.10 17.53
C THR A 323 -16.83 -5.83 16.52
N ASP A 324 -17.65 -6.82 16.19
CA ASP A 324 -18.85 -6.66 15.36
C ASP A 324 -19.95 -5.88 16.08
N ARG A 325 -20.21 -6.20 17.36
CA ARG A 325 -21.12 -5.40 18.22
C ARG A 325 -20.65 -3.95 18.34
N LEU A 326 -19.36 -3.73 18.58
CA LEU A 326 -18.76 -2.40 18.62
C LEU A 326 -19.02 -1.63 17.31
N THR A 327 -18.81 -2.28 16.16
CA THR A 327 -18.97 -1.62 14.85
C THR A 327 -20.44 -1.34 14.53
N GLY A 328 -21.34 -2.27 14.85
CA GLY A 328 -22.79 -2.05 14.71
C GLY A 328 -23.28 -0.88 15.58
N GLN A 329 -22.78 -0.76 16.81
CA GLN A 329 -23.11 0.38 17.67
C GLN A 329 -22.58 1.70 17.09
N ALA A 330 -21.39 1.70 16.49
CA ALA A 330 -20.84 2.88 15.83
C ALA A 330 -21.70 3.32 14.63
N GLU A 331 -22.20 2.36 13.84
CA GLU A 331 -23.14 2.63 12.75
C GLU A 331 -24.46 3.24 13.27
N GLN A 332 -25.04 2.64 14.30
CA GLN A 332 -26.27 3.12 14.91
C GLN A 332 -26.11 4.52 15.50
N ALA A 333 -24.94 4.82 16.08
CA ALA A 333 -24.61 6.15 16.60
C ALA A 333 -24.48 7.19 15.48
N ALA A 334 -23.96 6.80 14.30
CA ALA A 334 -23.83 7.69 13.16
C ALA A 334 -25.18 8.12 12.56
N ARG A 335 -26.22 7.27 12.63
CA ARG A 335 -27.59 7.55 12.15
C ARG A 335 -27.67 8.04 10.69
N THR A 336 -26.78 7.57 9.82
CA THR A 336 -26.80 7.94 8.39
C THR A 336 -26.87 6.71 7.47
N PRO A 337 -27.60 6.78 6.33
CA PRO A 337 -27.58 5.73 5.31
C PRO A 337 -26.18 5.46 4.76
N ALA A 338 -25.34 6.49 4.66
CA ALA A 338 -23.97 6.36 4.20
C ALA A 338 -23.10 5.57 5.22
N GLY A 339 -23.32 5.76 6.53
CA GLY A 339 -22.67 4.96 7.57
C GLY A 339 -22.96 3.46 7.45
N ARG A 340 -24.19 3.09 7.06
CA ARG A 340 -24.56 1.69 6.77
C ARG A 340 -23.73 1.10 5.63
N THR A 341 -23.54 1.83 4.54
CA THR A 341 -22.70 1.36 3.42
C THR A 341 -21.24 1.14 3.81
N VAL A 342 -20.69 1.99 4.70
CA VAL A 342 -19.34 1.78 5.27
C VAL A 342 -19.29 0.49 6.09
N ASN A 343 -20.30 0.21 6.92
CA ASN A 343 -20.33 -1.04 7.70
C ASN A 343 -20.44 -2.27 6.78
N ILE A 344 -21.34 -2.25 5.78
CA ILE A 344 -21.50 -3.36 4.82
C ILE A 344 -20.20 -3.62 4.06
N ALA A 345 -19.54 -2.59 3.53
CA ALA A 345 -18.24 -2.73 2.87
C ALA A 345 -17.17 -3.28 3.85
N GLY A 346 -17.16 -2.77 5.08
CA GLY A 346 -16.25 -3.24 6.14
C GLY A 346 -16.54 -4.68 6.59
N ARG A 347 -17.78 -5.14 6.43
CA ARG A 347 -18.20 -6.52 6.71
C ARG A 347 -17.69 -7.47 5.63
N ASN A 348 -17.78 -7.10 4.34
CA ASN A 348 -17.15 -7.87 3.25
C ASN A 348 -15.63 -8.00 3.43
N ARG A 349 -15.00 -6.93 3.93
CA ARG A 349 -13.59 -6.99 4.30
C ARG A 349 -13.33 -8.09 5.33
N MET A 350 -14.09 -8.11 6.41
CA MET A 350 -13.97 -9.13 7.46
C MET A 350 -14.29 -10.54 6.93
N LEU A 351 -15.38 -10.72 6.18
CA LEU A 351 -15.83 -12.01 5.67
C LEU A 351 -14.76 -12.67 4.79
N SER A 352 -14.09 -11.91 3.93
CA SER A 352 -12.97 -12.43 3.12
C SER A 352 -11.86 -13.04 3.99
N GLN A 353 -11.54 -12.41 5.12
CA GLN A 353 -10.52 -12.90 6.05
C GLN A 353 -11.04 -14.07 6.90
N ARG A 354 -12.30 -14.02 7.34
CA ARG A 354 -12.93 -15.11 8.10
C ARG A 354 -13.00 -16.40 7.28
N ILE A 355 -13.30 -16.31 5.98
CA ILE A 355 -13.24 -17.45 5.04
C ILE A 355 -11.82 -18.01 4.94
N GLY A 356 -10.82 -17.14 4.74
CA GLY A 356 -9.41 -17.56 4.68
C GLY A 356 -8.95 -18.26 5.97
N LYS A 357 -9.37 -17.74 7.14
CA LYS A 357 -9.12 -18.36 8.44
C LYS A 357 -9.77 -19.74 8.53
N PHE A 358 -11.06 -19.86 8.23
CA PHE A 358 -11.75 -21.15 8.26
C PHE A 358 -11.08 -22.18 7.36
N PHE A 359 -10.78 -21.81 6.11
CA PHE A 359 -10.04 -22.66 5.17
C PHE A 359 -8.71 -23.18 5.75
N LEU A 360 -7.92 -22.29 6.37
CA LEU A 360 -6.64 -22.64 6.97
C LEU A 360 -6.80 -23.58 8.17
N PHE A 361 -7.76 -23.31 9.05
CA PHE A 361 -7.98 -24.04 10.29
C PHE A 361 -8.71 -25.38 10.12
N ALA A 362 -9.34 -25.63 8.96
CA ALA A 362 -10.17 -26.82 8.73
C ALA A 362 -9.54 -28.14 9.17
N HIS A 363 -8.26 -28.35 8.87
CA HIS A 363 -7.57 -29.59 9.24
C HIS A 363 -7.37 -29.81 10.75
N TRP A 364 -7.45 -28.77 11.57
CA TRP A 364 -7.37 -28.86 13.03
C TRP A 364 -8.74 -28.86 13.71
N SER A 365 -9.80 -28.49 13.00
CA SER A 365 -11.11 -28.19 13.58
C SER A 365 -12.23 -29.05 12.97
N GLY A 366 -12.06 -30.38 13.02
CA GLY A 366 -13.07 -31.33 12.55
C GLY A 366 -13.09 -31.58 11.03
N GLY A 367 -12.11 -31.03 10.29
CA GLY A 367 -11.95 -31.26 8.86
C GLY A 367 -12.85 -30.36 7.99
N ASP A 368 -12.72 -30.54 6.66
CA ASP A 368 -13.42 -29.72 5.68
C ASP A 368 -14.95 -29.80 5.79
N ALA A 369 -15.50 -30.96 6.20
CA ALA A 369 -16.94 -31.15 6.35
C ALA A 369 -17.54 -30.28 7.48
N ALA A 370 -16.82 -30.08 8.58
CA ALA A 370 -17.25 -29.26 9.70
C ALA A 370 -17.17 -27.77 9.38
N ILE A 371 -16.15 -27.36 8.62
CA ILE A 371 -15.89 -25.95 8.33
C ILE A 371 -16.64 -25.44 7.09
N ARG A 372 -16.92 -26.28 6.11
CA ARG A 372 -17.55 -25.89 4.83
C ARG A 372 -18.84 -25.06 5.01
N PRO A 373 -19.81 -25.43 5.87
CA PRO A 373 -21.02 -24.62 6.07
C PRO A 373 -20.73 -23.19 6.54
N HIS A 374 -19.68 -23.00 7.36
CA HIS A 374 -19.27 -21.66 7.80
C HIS A 374 -18.70 -20.82 6.67
N ILE A 375 -17.92 -21.44 5.77
CA ILE A 375 -17.40 -20.79 4.57
C ILE A 375 -18.55 -20.39 3.63
N GLU A 376 -19.47 -21.32 3.37
CA GLU A 376 -20.63 -21.09 2.49
C GLU A 376 -21.53 -19.96 3.01
N ALA A 377 -21.81 -19.93 4.32
CA ALA A 377 -22.58 -18.85 4.94
C ALA A 377 -21.87 -17.49 4.80
N CYS A 378 -20.56 -17.45 5.01
CA CYS A 378 -19.78 -16.21 4.82
C CYS A 378 -19.74 -15.77 3.34
N ALA A 379 -19.67 -16.72 2.41
CA ALA A 379 -19.65 -16.46 0.98
C ALA A 379 -20.99 -15.87 0.51
N GLN A 380 -22.10 -16.47 0.91
CA GLN A 380 -23.44 -15.95 0.61
C GLN A 380 -23.61 -14.52 1.14
N GLU A 381 -23.23 -14.29 2.40
CA GLU A 381 -23.32 -12.96 2.99
C GLU A 381 -22.42 -11.94 2.28
N PHE A 382 -21.23 -12.35 1.83
CA PHE A 382 -20.34 -11.48 1.06
C PHE A 382 -20.99 -11.05 -0.26
N GLU A 383 -21.63 -11.99 -0.97
CA GLU A 383 -22.29 -11.76 -2.25
C GLU A 383 -23.52 -10.86 -2.11
N ASP A 384 -24.36 -11.11 -1.10
CA ASP A 384 -25.53 -10.27 -0.81
C ASP A 384 -25.12 -8.83 -0.50
N ASN A 385 -24.08 -8.65 0.31
CA ASN A 385 -23.52 -7.35 0.62
C ASN A 385 -22.91 -6.68 -0.62
N LEU A 386 -22.21 -7.44 -1.47
CA LEU A 386 -21.60 -6.90 -2.69
C LEU A 386 -22.67 -6.38 -3.65
N GLU A 387 -23.78 -7.09 -3.79
CA GLU A 387 -24.91 -6.65 -4.62
C GLU A 387 -25.55 -5.37 -4.06
N GLN A 388 -25.78 -5.29 -2.75
CA GLN A 388 -26.26 -4.06 -2.11
C GLN A 388 -25.30 -2.87 -2.36
N LEU A 389 -23.99 -3.09 -2.23
CA LEU A 389 -22.98 -2.05 -2.49
C LEU A 389 -22.97 -1.63 -3.96
N ARG A 390 -23.14 -2.55 -4.91
CA ARG A 390 -23.23 -2.22 -6.34
C ARG A 390 -24.43 -1.34 -6.64
N GLN A 391 -25.56 -1.61 -6.00
CA GLN A 391 -26.76 -0.79 -6.14
C GLN A 391 -26.56 0.62 -5.56
N SER A 392 -25.96 0.74 -4.37
CA SER A 392 -25.70 2.04 -3.75
C SER A 392 -24.64 2.86 -4.48
N GLY A 393 -23.62 2.21 -5.03
CA GLY A 393 -22.49 2.86 -5.71
C GLY A 393 -22.73 3.19 -7.18
N ARG A 394 -23.87 2.79 -7.77
CA ARG A 394 -24.13 2.83 -9.22
C ARG A 394 -23.95 4.20 -9.88
N LYS A 395 -24.22 5.29 -9.14
CA LYS A 395 -24.14 6.66 -9.67
C LYS A 395 -22.73 7.26 -9.66
N GLN A 396 -21.76 6.57 -9.06
CA GLN A 396 -20.37 7.02 -8.97
C GLN A 396 -19.47 6.11 -9.82
N PRO A 397 -18.92 6.61 -10.94
CA PRO A 397 -18.14 5.79 -11.89
C PRO A 397 -16.95 5.06 -11.25
N GLU A 398 -16.19 5.73 -10.38
CA GLU A 398 -15.01 5.20 -9.72
C GLU A 398 -15.38 4.06 -8.76
N LEU A 399 -16.45 4.27 -7.99
CA LEU A 399 -16.96 3.29 -7.04
C LEU A 399 -17.58 2.08 -7.75
N ALA A 400 -18.34 2.31 -8.83
CA ALA A 400 -18.89 1.24 -9.66
C ALA A 400 -17.77 0.39 -10.29
N ALA A 401 -16.74 1.03 -10.85
CA ALA A 401 -15.57 0.35 -11.40
C ALA A 401 -14.79 -0.41 -10.31
N GLN A 402 -14.64 0.17 -9.12
CA GLN A 402 -13.97 -0.51 -8.00
C GLN A 402 -14.75 -1.72 -7.49
N LEU A 403 -16.08 -1.66 -7.44
CA LEU A 403 -16.93 -2.78 -7.06
C LEU A 403 -16.91 -3.90 -8.11
N GLN A 404 -16.73 -3.57 -9.39
CA GLN A 404 -16.49 -4.56 -10.44
C GLN A 404 -15.13 -5.27 -10.25
N GLU A 405 -14.09 -4.53 -9.87
CA GLU A 405 -12.81 -5.13 -9.50
C GLU A 405 -12.95 -6.04 -8.28
N VAL A 406 -13.67 -5.62 -7.22
CA VAL A 406 -13.97 -6.48 -6.06
C VAL A 406 -14.68 -7.76 -6.49
N ALA A 407 -15.69 -7.67 -7.37
CA ALA A 407 -16.41 -8.84 -7.87
C ALA A 407 -15.47 -9.81 -8.61
N SER A 408 -14.58 -9.29 -9.46
CA SER A 408 -13.58 -10.09 -10.19
C SER A 408 -12.60 -10.80 -9.25
N GLN A 409 -12.07 -10.08 -8.26
CA GLN A 409 -11.14 -10.67 -7.28
C GLN A 409 -11.85 -11.65 -6.33
N TRP A 410 -13.12 -11.41 -6.00
CA TRP A 410 -13.95 -12.33 -5.22
C TRP A 410 -14.06 -13.69 -5.91
N GLN A 411 -14.38 -13.70 -7.22
CA GLN A 411 -14.47 -14.95 -7.98
C GLN A 411 -13.15 -15.72 -8.00
N LYS A 412 -12.02 -15.02 -8.14
CA LYS A 412 -10.68 -15.65 -8.09
C LYS A 412 -10.39 -16.24 -6.71
N PHE A 413 -10.66 -15.49 -5.65
CA PHE A 413 -10.49 -15.97 -4.27
C PHE A 413 -11.39 -17.17 -3.97
N HIS A 414 -12.67 -17.08 -4.31
CA HIS A 414 -13.63 -18.16 -4.12
C HIS A 414 -13.23 -19.43 -4.89
N HIS A 415 -12.85 -19.30 -6.16
CA HIS A 415 -12.33 -20.41 -6.95
C HIS A 415 -11.04 -21.00 -6.36
N ALA A 416 -10.17 -20.18 -5.76
CA ALA A 416 -8.94 -20.64 -5.16
C ALA A 416 -9.17 -21.57 -3.95
N LEU A 417 -10.31 -21.46 -3.26
CA LEU A 417 -10.69 -22.33 -2.12
C LEU A 417 -10.88 -23.78 -2.54
N ALA A 418 -11.35 -24.02 -3.77
CA ALA A 418 -11.56 -25.36 -4.28
C ALA A 418 -10.20 -26.10 -4.42
N PRO A 419 -10.14 -27.39 -4.04
CA PRO A 419 -8.95 -28.21 -4.27
C PRO A 419 -8.69 -28.33 -5.76
N ASN A 420 -7.46 -28.00 -6.18
CA ASN A 420 -7.04 -28.13 -7.56
C ASN A 420 -6.11 -29.36 -7.68
N LEU A 421 -6.55 -30.36 -8.46
CA LEU A 421 -5.84 -31.62 -8.69
C LEU A 421 -4.43 -31.44 -9.28
N SER A 422 -4.13 -30.25 -9.83
CA SER A 422 -2.84 -29.91 -10.44
C SER A 422 -1.85 -29.23 -9.48
N ARG A 423 -2.19 -29.02 -8.19
CA ARG A 423 -1.31 -28.30 -7.22
C ARG A 423 -0.47 -29.27 -6.38
N PRO A 424 0.86 -29.04 -6.23
CA PRO A 424 1.69 -29.87 -5.38
C PRO A 424 1.52 -29.47 -3.90
N GLY A 425 0.58 -30.13 -3.21
CA GLY A 425 0.48 -30.15 -1.75
C GLY A 425 -0.28 -28.99 -1.06
N ARG A 426 -0.74 -29.26 0.17
CA ARG A 426 -1.57 -28.36 1.00
C ARG A 426 -0.91 -26.99 1.21
N ALA A 427 0.40 -26.95 1.49
CA ALA A 427 1.10 -25.69 1.73
C ALA A 427 1.09 -24.75 0.52
N ALA A 428 1.21 -25.29 -0.71
CA ALA A 428 1.11 -24.49 -1.92
C ALA A 428 -0.32 -23.97 -2.12
N HIS A 429 -1.34 -24.80 -1.86
CA HIS A 429 -2.74 -24.39 -1.93
C HIS A 429 -3.06 -23.27 -0.93
N VAL A 430 -2.62 -23.39 0.32
CA VAL A 430 -2.77 -22.35 1.34
C VAL A 430 -2.13 -21.04 0.88
N ARG A 431 -0.89 -21.06 0.35
CA ARG A 431 -0.23 -19.84 -0.16
C ARG A 431 -1.04 -19.18 -1.27
N THR A 432 -1.61 -19.95 -2.19
CA THR A 432 -2.47 -19.40 -3.24
C THR A 432 -3.73 -18.76 -2.69
N VAL A 433 -4.45 -19.45 -1.78
CA VAL A 433 -5.67 -18.89 -1.17
C VAL A 433 -5.36 -17.61 -0.39
N MET A 434 -4.28 -17.59 0.40
CA MET A 434 -3.87 -16.39 1.13
C MET A 434 -3.48 -15.24 0.20
N ALA A 435 -2.76 -15.53 -0.90
CA ALA A 435 -2.38 -14.50 -1.88
C ALA A 435 -3.60 -13.87 -2.59
N GLU A 436 -4.58 -14.69 -3.01
CA GLU A 436 -5.83 -14.17 -3.59
C GLU A 436 -6.69 -13.44 -2.55
N GLY A 437 -6.70 -13.91 -1.29
CA GLY A 437 -7.37 -13.24 -0.18
C GLY A 437 -6.77 -11.88 0.14
N ASP A 438 -5.43 -11.75 0.12
CA ASP A 438 -4.75 -10.47 0.31
C ASP A 438 -4.98 -9.50 -0.85
N ARG A 439 -5.08 -10.00 -2.10
CA ARG A 439 -5.49 -9.18 -3.26
C ARG A 439 -6.89 -8.65 -3.08
N LEU A 440 -7.87 -9.53 -2.86
CA LEU A 440 -9.26 -9.16 -2.62
C LEU A 440 -9.37 -8.12 -1.49
N LEU A 441 -8.65 -8.34 -0.38
CA LEU A 441 -8.64 -7.43 0.75
C LEU A 441 -8.27 -6.00 0.36
N ARG A 442 -7.24 -5.80 -0.48
CA ARG A 442 -6.83 -4.45 -0.92
C ARG A 442 -7.97 -3.73 -1.65
N HIS A 443 -8.63 -4.43 -2.57
CA HIS A 443 -9.75 -3.85 -3.33
C HIS A 443 -10.97 -3.54 -2.44
N VAL A 444 -11.26 -4.39 -1.46
CA VAL A 444 -12.36 -4.14 -0.51
C VAL A 444 -12.00 -2.99 0.44
N ASP A 445 -10.75 -2.89 0.91
CA ASP A 445 -10.29 -1.75 1.73
C ASP A 445 -10.42 -0.41 0.99
N THR A 446 -10.08 -0.38 -0.30
CA THR A 446 -10.32 0.80 -1.16
C THR A 446 -11.81 1.13 -1.24
N THR A 447 -12.66 0.13 -1.39
CA THR A 447 -14.13 0.32 -1.43
C THR A 447 -14.65 0.92 -0.13
N VAL A 448 -14.21 0.41 1.02
CA VAL A 448 -14.55 0.96 2.35
C VAL A 448 -14.13 2.43 2.43
N LYS A 449 -12.93 2.77 1.95
CA LYS A 449 -12.42 4.15 1.95
C LYS A 449 -13.20 5.08 1.04
N LEU A 450 -13.63 4.61 -0.14
CA LEU A 450 -14.49 5.40 -1.03
C LEU A 450 -15.83 5.70 -0.37
N TYR A 451 -16.48 4.69 0.24
CA TYR A 451 -17.72 4.90 1.00
C TYR A 451 -17.52 5.80 2.22
N GLU A 452 -16.42 5.66 2.96
CA GLU A 452 -16.08 6.51 4.11
C GLU A 452 -16.04 7.99 3.71
N ARG A 453 -15.46 8.32 2.54
CA ARG A 453 -15.40 9.70 2.02
C ARG A 453 -16.78 10.28 1.67
N LEU A 454 -17.79 9.44 1.46
CA LEU A 454 -19.17 9.88 1.21
C LEU A 454 -19.94 10.19 2.51
N VAL A 455 -19.45 9.73 3.65
CA VAL A 455 -20.04 10.04 4.97
C VAL A 455 -19.47 11.36 5.46
N LYS A 456 -20.28 12.43 5.41
CA LYS A 456 -19.91 13.75 5.93
C LYS A 456 -19.99 13.81 7.45
#